data_AF-A0A936U1R0-F1
#
_entry.id   AF-A0A936U1R0-F1
#
_cell.length_a   1.000
_cell.length_b   1.000
_cell.length_c   1.000
_cell.angle_alpha   90.00
_cell.angle_beta   90.00
_cell.angle_gamma   90.00
#
_symmetry.space_group_name_H-M   'P 1'
#
loop_
_entity.id
_entity.type
_entity.pdbx_description
1 polymer ?
#
loop_
_entity_poly.entity_id
_entity_poly.type
_entity_poly.pdbx_seq_one_letter_code
_entity_poly.pdbx_strand_id
1 'polypeptide(L)'
;MRNDSKWSLYTFIILAGAIVAIRFISVPSRALSWDVFGYYLYLPATFIYDDPGLVKTEWLDGVVEKYEPSPTLYQLVPAVDGNRVIKYTAGMALLYSPFFFIAHWIAPLSGYPADGFSLPYQLIVSFGGLFWIVLGIYAFRRILLKFFNDQTTLVILILIITGTNYFHLAALDGTLLTHNILFTLYAFLLLSTIAWHSKPSAGTAIFTGLLCGLIALIRPSEAICFLIPLLWNTGTRKAIYDKMSLLRRHPHHLVLALFSALLIGSVQLIYWKKFTGEWFFYSYGNPGEGFRFLPPYLGEFLFSFRKGWLIYTPLMIAALAGFISLYRRHREILPAIAVFFILDLWVVSSWSCWWYAGGSFSARAIVPAYLVLAFPLAYLTEAMRGHWRRIAMIVAGLLVLLNLFQSWQFYSGIIDKERMTRAYYNAIFGKIDVDKEKLDKFLLVERSTESSETIKHPERYSGTVIFETGSIPAADTTGAIKLSPENPFAPGPDIPYSTLTIKDHVWLRSGVEVFLPEGYSGAPPLLVTAFHYNGQAYKYRAEAIPEPDPARGMWHKIEYWYLSPEVRTNHDNLKVYVWHSGETPVFVRNLRVEKFELKNE
;
A
#
# COMPACT_ATOMS: atom_id res chain seq x y z
N MET A 1 41.46 -18.73 -9.81
CA MET A 1 41.92 -17.90 -8.68
C MET A 1 40.74 -17.08 -8.17
N ARG A 2 40.16 -17.46 -7.01
CA ARG A 2 39.23 -16.57 -6.29
C ARG A 2 40.09 -15.42 -5.79
N ASN A 3 39.92 -14.24 -6.37
CA ASN A 3 40.58 -13.04 -5.88
C ASN A 3 40.00 -12.79 -4.48
N ASP A 4 40.81 -12.84 -3.42
CA ASP A 4 40.45 -12.61 -2.01
C ASP A 4 40.06 -11.15 -1.70
N SER A 5 39.61 -10.45 -2.73
CA SER A 5 39.13 -9.10 -2.63
C SER A 5 37.89 -9.03 -1.75
N LYS A 6 37.88 -8.07 -0.82
CA LYS A 6 36.78 -7.82 0.11
C LYS A 6 35.97 -6.58 -0.30
N TRP A 7 36.01 -6.17 -1.57
CA TRP A 7 35.34 -4.95 -2.02
C TRP A 7 33.84 -5.00 -1.78
N SER A 8 33.18 -6.12 -2.06
CA SER A 8 31.75 -6.23 -1.79
C SER A 8 31.40 -6.12 -0.29
N LEU A 9 32.33 -6.49 0.61
CA LEU A 9 32.13 -6.34 2.05
C LEU A 9 32.19 -4.87 2.45
N TYR A 10 33.19 -4.14 1.96
CA TYR A 10 33.31 -2.71 2.20
C TYR A 10 32.12 -1.95 1.61
N THR A 11 31.68 -2.29 0.40
CA THR A 11 30.46 -1.74 -0.20
C THR A 11 29.23 -1.99 0.66
N PHE A 12 29.04 -3.21 1.18
CA PHE A 12 27.97 -3.49 2.13
C PHE A 12 28.04 -2.59 3.36
N ILE A 13 29.21 -2.46 4.00
CA ILE A 13 29.39 -1.64 5.21
C ILE A 13 29.07 -0.18 4.90
N ILE A 14 29.55 0.36 3.77
CA ILE A 14 29.30 1.75 3.35
C ILE A 14 27.81 1.97 3.09
N LEU A 15 27.14 1.09 2.34
CA LEU A 15 25.72 1.22 2.03
C LEU A 15 24.86 1.11 3.29
N ALA A 16 25.14 0.13 4.15
CA ALA A 16 24.45 -0.04 5.42
C ALA A 16 24.66 1.17 6.34
N GLY A 17 25.91 1.63 6.47
CA GLY A 17 26.26 2.81 7.26
C GLY A 17 25.58 4.07 6.74
N ALA A 18 25.51 4.28 5.42
CA ALA A 18 24.82 5.41 4.81
C ALA A 18 23.30 5.38 5.10
N ILE A 19 22.63 4.23 4.92
CA ILE A 19 21.20 4.07 5.23
C ILE A 19 20.93 4.39 6.69
N VAL A 20 21.75 3.83 7.61
CA VAL A 20 21.63 4.06 9.04
C VAL A 20 21.85 5.54 9.36
N ALA A 21 22.93 6.16 8.86
CA ALA A 21 23.24 7.56 9.10
C ALA A 21 22.13 8.51 8.60
N ILE A 22 21.62 8.29 7.38
CA ILE A 22 20.53 9.10 6.83
C ILE A 22 19.28 8.98 7.70
N ARG A 23 18.96 7.78 8.18
CA ARG A 23 17.79 7.57 9.04
C ARG A 23 17.96 8.19 10.43
N PHE A 24 19.18 8.23 10.96
CA PHE A 24 19.50 8.97 12.19
C PHE A 24 19.37 10.48 12.02
N ILE A 25 19.74 11.02 10.86
CA ILE A 25 19.60 12.45 10.54
C ILE A 25 18.12 12.80 10.29
N SER A 26 17.38 11.89 9.66
CA SER A 26 15.98 12.07 9.28
C SER A 26 15.07 11.24 10.18
N VAL A 27 15.04 11.59 11.47
CA VAL A 27 14.24 10.88 12.48
C VAL A 27 12.76 10.97 12.10
N PRO A 28 12.03 9.85 12.02
CA PRO A 28 10.62 9.86 11.66
C PRO A 28 9.78 10.59 12.72
N SER A 29 8.99 11.56 12.28
CA SER A 29 8.15 12.36 13.19
C SER A 29 6.87 11.66 13.65
N ARG A 30 6.44 10.57 13.00
CA ARG A 30 5.33 9.69 13.43
C ARG A 30 5.54 8.27 12.88
N ALA A 31 6.43 7.49 13.48
CA ALA A 31 6.84 6.20 12.90
C ALA A 31 5.71 5.15 12.87
N LEU A 32 4.80 5.21 13.84
CA LEU A 32 3.70 4.26 14.04
C LEU A 32 2.37 4.81 13.50
N SER A 33 2.39 5.34 12.28
CA SER A 33 1.25 6.00 11.62
C SER A 33 0.82 5.26 10.34
N TRP A 34 -0.32 5.65 9.77
CA TRP A 34 -0.84 5.12 8.50
C TRP A 34 -0.91 3.59 8.48
N ASP A 35 -0.37 2.94 7.45
CA ASP A 35 -0.36 1.48 7.33
C ASP A 35 0.42 0.81 8.50
N VAL A 36 1.47 1.47 9.00
CA VAL A 36 2.31 0.95 10.10
C VAL A 36 1.51 0.87 11.39
N PHE A 37 0.61 1.82 11.65
CA PHE A 37 -0.29 1.77 12.79
C PHE A 37 -1.06 0.45 12.82
N GLY A 38 -1.69 0.07 11.71
CA GLY A 38 -2.43 -1.20 11.64
C GLY A 38 -1.53 -2.43 11.71
N TYR A 39 -0.34 -2.43 11.08
CA TYR A 39 0.63 -3.53 11.22
C TYR A 39 1.07 -3.76 12.67
N TYR A 40 1.14 -2.68 13.44
CA TYR A 40 1.69 -2.66 14.79
C TYR A 40 0.64 -2.93 15.87
N LEU A 41 -0.61 -2.53 15.65
CA LEU A 41 -1.68 -2.46 16.66
C LEU A 41 -1.95 -3.76 17.41
N TYR A 42 -1.68 -4.92 16.78
CA TYR A 42 -1.74 -6.24 17.43
C TYR A 42 -0.94 -6.29 18.74
N LEU A 43 0.20 -5.59 18.83
CA LEU A 43 1.09 -5.62 19.99
C LEU A 43 0.51 -4.87 21.20
N PRO A 44 0.27 -3.55 21.15
CA PRO A 44 -0.29 -2.83 22.30
C PRO A 44 -1.68 -3.35 22.67
N ALA A 45 -2.54 -3.68 21.69
CA ALA A 45 -3.86 -4.24 21.94
C ALA A 45 -3.79 -5.53 22.76
N THR A 46 -2.83 -6.42 22.46
CA THR A 46 -2.71 -7.71 23.15
C THR A 46 -1.95 -7.61 24.48
N PHE A 47 -0.86 -6.84 24.53
CA PHE A 47 0.10 -6.90 25.65
C PHE A 47 0.04 -5.72 26.63
N ILE A 48 -0.71 -4.65 26.31
CA ILE A 48 -0.86 -3.47 27.18
C ILE A 48 -2.31 -3.28 27.60
N TYR A 49 -3.25 -3.37 26.65
CA TYR A 49 -4.66 -3.02 26.88
C TYR A 49 -5.60 -4.21 27.11
N ASP A 50 -5.09 -5.45 27.00
CA ASP A 50 -5.88 -6.68 27.09
C ASP A 50 -7.15 -6.63 26.22
N ASP A 51 -7.02 -6.10 24.99
CA ASP A 51 -8.11 -5.84 24.05
C ASP A 51 -7.74 -6.18 22.59
N PRO A 52 -7.34 -7.43 22.30
CA PRO A 52 -6.99 -7.86 20.94
C PRO A 52 -8.15 -7.78 19.93
N GLY A 53 -9.41 -7.73 20.39
CA GLY A 53 -10.60 -7.55 19.56
C GLY A 53 -10.98 -6.09 19.33
N LEU A 54 -10.22 -5.15 19.92
CA LEU A 54 -10.41 -3.70 19.82
C LEU A 54 -11.84 -3.27 20.17
N VAL A 55 -12.43 -3.85 21.22
CA VAL A 55 -13.80 -3.53 21.65
C VAL A 55 -13.82 -2.26 22.49
N LYS A 56 -12.77 -2.02 23.30
CA LYS A 56 -12.68 -0.85 24.18
C LYS A 56 -12.33 0.38 23.36
N THR A 57 -13.18 1.40 23.39
CA THR A 57 -12.97 2.64 22.62
C THR A 57 -12.08 3.62 23.37
N GLU A 58 -12.11 3.63 24.71
CA GLU A 58 -11.51 4.72 25.51
C GLU A 58 -10.00 4.86 25.27
N TRP A 59 -9.27 3.75 25.28
CA TRP A 59 -7.82 3.79 25.07
C TRP A 59 -7.45 4.09 23.62
N LEU A 60 -8.23 3.59 22.66
CA LEU A 60 -7.96 3.78 21.24
C LEU A 60 -8.20 5.23 20.85
N ASP A 61 -9.30 5.82 21.31
CA ASP A 61 -9.63 7.23 21.09
C ASP A 61 -8.56 8.13 21.72
N GLY A 62 -8.10 7.81 22.94
CA GLY A 62 -6.99 8.50 23.58
C GLY A 62 -5.66 8.40 22.83
N VAL A 63 -5.38 7.25 22.18
CA VAL A 63 -4.19 7.11 21.31
C VAL A 63 -4.35 7.95 20.03
N VAL A 64 -5.54 7.95 19.43
CA VAL A 64 -5.83 8.71 18.20
C VAL A 64 -5.70 10.21 18.46
N GLU A 65 -6.28 10.70 19.56
CA GLU A 65 -6.21 12.10 19.96
C GLU A 65 -4.77 12.54 20.27
N LYS A 66 -4.01 11.71 20.99
CA LYS A 66 -2.66 12.06 21.45
C LYS A 66 -1.58 11.95 20.36
N TYR A 67 -1.67 10.91 19.52
CA TYR A 67 -0.60 10.55 18.59
C TYR A 67 -0.94 10.78 17.12
N GLU A 68 -2.23 11.04 16.81
CA GLU A 68 -2.71 11.34 15.46
C GLU A 68 -2.14 10.38 14.39
N PRO A 69 -2.34 9.04 14.54
CA PRO A 69 -1.73 8.05 13.68
C PRO A 69 -2.24 8.12 12.23
N SER A 70 -3.45 8.61 12.01
CA SER A 70 -4.02 8.90 10.69
C SER A 70 -5.26 9.80 10.83
N PRO A 71 -5.68 10.50 9.75
CA PRO A 71 -6.89 11.34 9.76
C PRO A 71 -8.18 10.56 10.02
N THR A 72 -8.21 9.27 9.66
CA THR A 72 -9.34 8.36 9.91
C THR A 72 -8.82 7.00 10.37
N LEU A 73 -9.68 6.19 11.00
CA LEU A 73 -9.37 4.82 11.45
C LEU A 73 -9.62 3.75 10.37
N TYR A 74 -9.23 4.01 9.13
CA TYR A 74 -9.44 3.11 7.98
C TYR A 74 -8.70 1.76 8.11
N GLN A 75 -7.77 1.64 9.06
CA GLN A 75 -7.03 0.42 9.37
C GLN A 75 -7.88 -0.59 10.16
N LEU A 76 -9.07 -0.20 10.62
CA LEU A 76 -9.99 -1.06 11.38
C LEU A 76 -11.27 -1.32 10.59
N VAL A 77 -11.78 -2.54 10.70
CA VAL A 77 -12.99 -3.00 10.01
C VAL A 77 -13.97 -3.52 11.07
N PRO A 78 -15.23 -3.07 11.08
CA PRO A 78 -16.24 -3.63 11.96
C PRO A 78 -16.40 -5.14 11.75
N ALA A 79 -16.59 -5.88 12.84
CA ALA A 79 -16.87 -7.31 12.84
C ALA A 79 -18.07 -7.62 13.76
N VAL A 80 -18.35 -8.91 13.96
CA VAL A 80 -19.48 -9.39 14.79
C VAL A 80 -19.28 -9.02 16.27
N ASP A 81 -20.39 -8.87 16.99
CA ASP A 81 -20.42 -8.67 18.45
C ASP A 81 -19.63 -7.44 18.93
N GLY A 82 -19.58 -6.38 18.11
CA GLY A 82 -18.90 -5.13 18.44
C GLY A 82 -17.37 -5.17 18.30
N ASN A 83 -16.80 -6.30 17.88
CA ASN A 83 -15.36 -6.40 17.60
C ASN A 83 -14.96 -5.52 16.43
N ARG A 84 -13.72 -5.03 16.45
CA ARG A 84 -13.08 -4.38 15.31
C ARG A 84 -11.83 -5.16 14.91
N VAL A 85 -11.76 -5.55 13.65
CA VAL A 85 -10.69 -6.35 13.09
C VAL A 85 -9.68 -5.44 12.40
N ILE A 86 -8.40 -5.65 12.67
CA ILE A 86 -7.32 -4.96 11.98
C ILE A 86 -7.30 -5.37 10.50
N LYS A 87 -7.31 -4.38 9.60
CA LYS A 87 -7.33 -4.54 8.13
C LYS A 87 -6.15 -5.39 7.63
N TYR A 88 -4.97 -5.20 8.24
CA TYR A 88 -3.74 -5.89 7.89
C TYR A 88 -3.49 -7.12 8.76
N THR A 89 -2.71 -8.07 8.26
CA THR A 89 -2.37 -9.30 8.97
C THR A 89 -1.21 -9.12 9.97
N ALA A 90 -1.12 -10.00 10.97
CA ALA A 90 -0.23 -9.89 12.12
C ALA A 90 1.27 -10.14 11.84
N GLY A 91 1.66 -10.46 10.60
CA GLY A 91 3.04 -10.89 10.30
C GLY A 91 4.11 -9.86 10.65
N MET A 92 3.81 -8.57 10.45
CA MET A 92 4.72 -7.48 10.81
C MET A 92 4.84 -7.31 12.33
N ALA A 93 3.74 -7.47 13.07
CA ALA A 93 3.74 -7.42 14.53
C ALA A 93 4.71 -8.44 15.13
N LEU A 94 4.80 -9.64 14.56
CA LEU A 94 5.77 -10.65 15.01
C LEU A 94 7.22 -10.15 14.90
N LEU A 95 7.57 -9.46 13.82
CA LEU A 95 8.91 -8.93 13.59
C LEU A 95 9.20 -7.63 14.36
N TYR A 96 8.16 -6.91 14.75
CA TYR A 96 8.24 -5.76 15.66
C TYR A 96 8.34 -6.17 17.13
N SER A 97 7.82 -7.35 17.49
CA SER A 97 7.68 -7.77 18.88
C SER A 97 8.96 -7.67 19.74
N PRO A 98 10.18 -8.04 19.27
CA PRO A 98 11.36 -7.93 20.12
C PRO A 98 11.67 -6.47 20.47
N PHE A 99 11.52 -5.58 19.50
CA PHE A 99 11.77 -4.14 19.65
C PHE A 99 10.67 -3.45 20.43
N PHE A 100 9.43 -3.90 20.29
CA PHE A 100 8.30 -3.47 21.10
C PHE A 100 8.54 -3.74 22.59
N PHE A 101 8.93 -4.96 22.96
CA PHE A 101 9.17 -5.30 24.37
C PHE A 101 10.39 -4.56 24.95
N ILE A 102 11.44 -4.37 24.16
CA ILE A 102 12.57 -3.52 24.57
C ILE A 102 12.09 -2.08 24.81
N ALA A 103 11.25 -1.53 23.94
CA ALA A 103 10.69 -0.20 24.10
C ALA A 103 9.77 -0.09 25.33
N HIS A 104 8.93 -1.10 25.56
CA HIS A 104 8.03 -1.16 26.70
C HIS A 104 8.80 -1.13 28.02
N TRP A 105 9.93 -1.84 28.09
CA TRP A 105 10.79 -1.84 29.27
C TRP A 105 11.54 -0.51 29.46
N ILE A 106 12.01 0.10 28.37
CA ILE A 106 12.79 1.36 28.42
C ILE A 106 11.92 2.59 28.68
N ALA A 107 10.67 2.60 28.23
CA ALA A 107 9.78 3.75 28.34
C ALA A 107 9.68 4.33 29.77
N PRO A 108 9.29 3.56 30.80
CA PRO A 108 9.20 4.08 32.16
C PRO A 108 10.56 4.49 32.73
N LEU A 109 11.65 3.77 32.37
CA LEU A 109 13.01 4.10 32.81
C LEU A 109 13.49 5.46 32.27
N SER A 110 12.93 5.88 31.14
CA SER A 110 13.25 7.15 30.48
C SER A 110 12.20 8.23 30.74
N GLY A 111 11.26 8.01 31.67
CA GLY A 111 10.20 8.97 32.03
C GLY A 111 9.06 9.09 31.01
N TYR A 112 8.96 8.16 30.06
CA TYR A 112 7.87 8.13 29.08
C TYR A 112 6.77 7.15 29.50
N PRO A 113 5.50 7.39 29.13
CA PRO A 113 4.43 6.45 29.40
C PRO A 113 4.65 5.13 28.66
N ALA A 114 4.38 4.01 29.31
CA ALA A 114 4.44 2.67 28.72
C ALA A 114 3.15 2.32 27.96
N ASP A 115 2.69 3.23 27.09
CA ASP A 115 1.38 3.16 26.42
C ASP A 115 1.39 2.48 25.04
N GLY A 116 2.55 2.05 24.57
CA GLY A 116 2.73 1.44 23.25
C GLY A 116 3.03 2.44 22.13
N PHE A 117 3.01 3.75 22.38
CA PHE A 117 3.09 4.74 21.31
C PHE A 117 4.04 5.92 21.61
N SER A 118 4.47 6.06 22.87
CA SER A 118 5.42 7.10 23.27
C SER A 118 6.76 6.99 22.51
N LEU A 119 7.57 8.05 22.61
CA LEU A 119 8.78 8.22 21.81
C LEU A 119 9.73 6.99 21.82
N PRO A 120 9.98 6.30 22.95
CA PRO A 120 10.76 5.05 22.97
C PRO A 120 10.26 3.98 22.00
N TYR A 121 8.94 3.78 21.89
CA TYR A 121 8.36 2.84 20.92
C TYR A 121 8.63 3.25 19.49
N GLN A 122 8.43 4.53 19.16
CA GLN A 122 8.65 5.03 17.82
C GLN A 122 10.11 4.87 17.38
N LEU A 123 11.07 5.17 18.28
CA LEU A 123 12.49 5.07 17.98
C LEU A 123 12.97 3.62 17.91
N ILE A 124 12.74 2.83 18.97
CA ILE A 124 13.31 1.48 19.07
C ILE A 124 12.72 0.55 18.00
N VAL A 125 11.41 0.64 17.72
CA VAL A 125 10.79 -0.12 16.63
C VAL A 125 11.36 0.31 15.26
N SER A 126 11.55 1.62 15.04
CA SER A 126 12.19 2.13 13.82
C SER A 126 13.61 1.60 13.63
N PHE A 127 14.43 1.59 14.69
CA PHE A 127 15.78 1.01 14.67
C PHE A 127 15.74 -0.51 14.49
N GLY A 128 14.71 -1.19 14.99
CA GLY A 128 14.44 -2.58 14.68
C GLY A 128 14.20 -2.84 13.19
N GLY A 129 13.47 -1.94 12.52
CA GLY A 129 13.33 -1.97 11.06
C GLY A 129 14.68 -1.85 10.33
N LEU A 130 15.57 -0.94 10.79
CA LEU A 130 16.92 -0.81 10.24
C LEU A 130 17.77 -2.06 10.46
N PHE A 131 17.66 -2.70 11.62
CA PHE A 131 18.33 -3.97 11.90
C PHE A 131 17.98 -5.03 10.84
N TRP A 132 16.68 -5.19 10.54
CA TRP A 132 16.23 -6.09 9.49
C TRP A 132 16.77 -5.71 8.12
N ILE A 133 16.72 -4.43 7.74
CA ILE A 133 17.26 -3.93 6.46
C ILE A 133 18.75 -4.28 6.30
N VAL A 134 19.59 -3.98 7.29
CA VAL A 134 21.03 -4.26 7.23
C VAL A 134 21.28 -5.76 7.09
N LEU A 135 20.52 -6.57 7.83
CA LEU A 135 20.59 -8.02 7.75
C LEU A 135 20.18 -8.55 6.36
N GLY A 136 19.16 -7.95 5.74
CA GLY A 136 18.74 -8.25 4.37
C GLY A 136 19.81 -7.95 3.33
N ILE A 137 20.48 -6.79 3.41
CA ILE A 137 21.57 -6.43 2.49
C ILE A 137 22.77 -7.38 2.68
N TYR A 138 23.09 -7.74 3.92
CA TYR A 138 24.12 -8.74 4.21
C TYR A 138 23.78 -10.11 3.61
N ALA A 139 22.54 -10.58 3.81
CA ALA A 139 22.06 -11.83 3.24
C ALA A 139 22.09 -11.80 1.71
N PHE A 140 21.69 -10.67 1.10
CA PHE A 140 21.75 -10.47 -0.35
C PHE A 140 23.17 -10.58 -0.90
N ARG A 141 24.15 -9.94 -0.25
CA ARG A 141 25.58 -10.11 -0.58
C ARG A 141 25.99 -11.58 -0.52
N ARG A 142 25.58 -12.31 0.53
CA ARG A 142 25.89 -13.74 0.71
C ARG A 142 25.29 -14.61 -0.40
N ILE A 143 24.12 -14.26 -0.93
CA ILE A 143 23.51 -14.95 -2.08
C ILE A 143 24.36 -14.73 -3.32
N LEU A 144 24.68 -13.47 -3.64
CA LEU A 144 25.44 -13.11 -4.85
C LEU A 144 26.81 -13.81 -4.89
N LEU A 145 27.53 -13.87 -3.77
CA LEU A 145 28.83 -14.55 -3.67
C LEU A 145 28.78 -16.08 -3.86
N LYS A 146 27.60 -16.69 -3.84
CA LYS A 146 27.44 -18.11 -4.19
C LYS A 146 27.47 -18.34 -5.70
N PHE A 147 27.16 -17.32 -6.51
CA PHE A 147 27.03 -17.44 -7.97
C PHE A 147 28.06 -16.59 -8.73
N PHE A 148 28.51 -15.50 -8.13
CA PHE A 148 29.32 -14.48 -8.80
C PHE A 148 30.59 -14.16 -8.01
N ASN A 149 31.55 -13.53 -8.68
CA ASN A 149 32.77 -13.03 -8.04
C ASN A 149 32.50 -11.76 -7.20
N ASP A 150 33.50 -11.34 -6.41
CA ASP A 150 33.39 -10.19 -5.51
C ASP A 150 33.10 -8.86 -6.25
N GLN A 151 33.66 -8.67 -7.45
CA GLN A 151 33.44 -7.46 -8.25
C GLN A 151 32.02 -7.38 -8.81
N THR A 152 31.51 -8.47 -9.37
CA THR A 152 30.11 -8.55 -9.82
C THR A 152 29.17 -8.31 -8.64
N THR A 153 29.47 -8.93 -7.49
CA THR A 153 28.68 -8.73 -6.27
C THR A 153 28.66 -7.26 -5.83
N LEU A 154 29.81 -6.59 -5.81
CA LEU A 154 29.90 -5.16 -5.51
C LEU A 154 29.00 -4.34 -6.44
N VAL A 155 29.09 -4.58 -7.76
CA VAL A 155 28.33 -3.81 -8.74
C VAL A 155 26.84 -4.00 -8.51
N ILE A 156 26.40 -5.24 -8.31
CA ILE A 156 24.97 -5.55 -8.15
C ILE A 156 24.41 -5.03 -6.82
N LEU A 157 25.21 -5.01 -5.75
CA LEU A 157 24.83 -4.33 -4.51
C LEU A 157 24.57 -2.84 -4.74
N ILE A 158 25.47 -2.13 -5.42
CA ILE A 158 25.28 -0.71 -5.71
C ILE A 158 24.03 -0.52 -6.60
N LEU A 159 23.95 -1.26 -7.69
CA LEU A 159 22.85 -1.14 -8.66
C LEU A 159 21.48 -1.37 -8.03
N ILE A 160 21.29 -2.42 -7.23
CA ILE A 160 20.00 -2.71 -6.61
C ILE A 160 19.71 -1.75 -5.47
N ILE A 161 20.66 -1.49 -4.58
CA ILE A 161 20.40 -0.71 -3.38
C ILE A 161 20.21 0.76 -3.71
N THR A 162 21.06 1.37 -4.54
CA THR A 162 21.01 2.81 -4.84
C THR A 162 20.42 3.16 -6.20
N GLY A 163 20.33 2.20 -7.12
CA GLY A 163 19.73 2.41 -8.45
C GLY A 163 18.24 2.07 -8.53
N THR A 164 17.61 1.77 -7.39
CA THR A 164 16.19 1.48 -7.29
C THR A 164 15.54 2.22 -6.13
N ASN A 165 14.21 2.19 -6.08
CA ASN A 165 13.46 2.73 -4.96
C ASN A 165 13.69 2.02 -3.61
N TYR A 166 14.49 0.95 -3.57
CA TYR A 166 14.93 0.34 -2.33
C TYR A 166 15.62 1.36 -1.41
N PHE A 167 16.52 2.21 -1.94
CA PHE A 167 17.22 3.21 -1.13
C PHE A 167 16.26 4.16 -0.43
N HIS A 168 15.32 4.73 -1.19
CA HIS A 168 14.33 5.65 -0.65
C HIS A 168 13.49 4.99 0.45
N LEU A 169 13.00 3.77 0.21
CA LEU A 169 12.20 3.05 1.21
C LEU A 169 13.02 2.69 2.45
N ALA A 170 14.29 2.34 2.30
CA ALA A 170 15.14 1.91 3.42
C ALA A 170 15.63 3.08 4.27
N ALA A 171 16.09 4.15 3.64
CA ALA A 171 16.79 5.27 4.28
C ALA A 171 15.88 6.47 4.63
N LEU A 172 14.82 6.70 3.85
CA LEU A 172 13.95 7.88 3.95
C LEU A 172 12.55 7.47 4.42
N ASP A 173 11.58 7.41 3.51
CA ASP A 173 10.18 7.08 3.81
C ASP A 173 9.93 5.59 3.53
N GLY A 174 9.93 4.77 4.58
CA GLY A 174 9.47 3.37 4.45
C GLY A 174 10.14 2.31 5.34
N THR A 175 10.97 2.70 6.31
CA THR A 175 11.73 1.74 7.17
C THR A 175 10.83 0.68 7.81
N LEU A 176 9.61 1.05 8.21
CA LEU A 176 8.60 0.18 8.83
C LEU A 176 7.51 -0.30 7.86
N LEU A 177 7.69 -0.12 6.55
CA LEU A 177 6.81 -0.74 5.57
C LEU A 177 7.21 -2.20 5.35
N THR A 178 6.23 -3.01 4.97
CA THR A 178 6.40 -4.44 4.72
C THR A 178 7.50 -4.76 3.71
N HIS A 179 7.70 -3.91 2.70
CA HIS A 179 8.50 -4.20 1.50
C HIS A 179 9.98 -4.45 1.79
N ASN A 180 10.58 -3.66 2.68
CA ASN A 180 11.99 -3.80 3.08
C ASN A 180 12.23 -5.07 3.90
N ILE A 181 11.28 -5.37 4.79
CA ILE A 181 11.32 -6.57 5.61
C ILE A 181 11.10 -7.81 4.75
N LEU A 182 10.15 -7.76 3.81
CA LEU A 182 9.93 -8.81 2.83
C LEU A 182 11.17 -9.05 1.97
N PHE A 183 11.85 -8.00 1.48
CA PHE A 183 13.15 -8.17 0.84
C PHE A 183 14.11 -8.99 1.72
N THR A 184 14.22 -8.68 3.01
CA THR A 184 15.08 -9.47 3.93
C THR A 184 14.63 -10.92 4.06
N LEU A 185 13.33 -11.18 4.21
CA LEU A 185 12.80 -12.54 4.33
C LEU A 185 12.97 -13.34 3.03
N TYR A 186 12.80 -12.73 1.86
CA TYR A 186 13.09 -13.35 0.58
C TYR A 186 14.58 -13.68 0.43
N ALA A 187 15.49 -12.86 0.98
CA ALA A 187 16.92 -13.17 0.97
C ALA A 187 17.19 -14.42 1.81
N PHE A 188 16.59 -14.52 2.99
CA PHE A 188 16.68 -15.73 3.80
C PHE A 188 16.02 -16.94 3.16
N LEU A 189 14.89 -16.75 2.47
CA LEU A 189 14.22 -17.81 1.73
C LEU A 189 15.13 -18.35 0.62
N LEU A 190 15.79 -17.49 -0.14
CA LEU A 190 16.76 -17.89 -1.17
C LEU A 190 17.96 -18.61 -0.54
N LEU A 191 18.53 -18.09 0.55
CA LEU A 191 19.65 -18.75 1.24
C LEU A 191 19.26 -20.14 1.74
N SER A 192 18.08 -20.28 2.35
CA SER A 192 17.54 -21.54 2.85
C SER A 192 17.24 -22.51 1.70
N THR A 193 16.65 -22.00 0.61
CA THR A 193 16.38 -22.75 -0.62
C THR A 193 17.68 -23.32 -1.19
N ILE A 194 18.71 -22.50 -1.37
CA ILE A 194 20.01 -22.94 -1.89
C ILE A 194 20.65 -23.96 -0.94
N ALA A 195 20.58 -23.73 0.37
CA ALA A 195 21.13 -24.63 1.38
C ALA A 195 20.46 -26.01 1.34
N TRP A 196 19.14 -26.07 1.31
CA TRP A 196 18.40 -27.32 1.27
C TRP A 196 18.67 -28.11 -0.02
N HIS A 197 18.76 -27.45 -1.17
CA HIS A 197 19.08 -28.12 -2.43
C HIS A 197 20.52 -28.65 -2.50
N SER A 198 21.45 -28.02 -1.78
CA SER A 198 22.85 -28.44 -1.73
C SER A 198 23.10 -29.53 -0.69
N LYS A 199 22.48 -29.41 0.48
CA LYS A 199 22.58 -30.36 1.60
C LYS A 199 21.22 -30.43 2.32
N PRO A 200 20.32 -31.32 1.88
CA PRO A 200 18.99 -31.43 2.47
C PRO A 200 19.06 -31.72 3.97
N SER A 201 18.33 -30.94 4.77
CA SER A 201 18.16 -31.20 6.20
C SER A 201 16.78 -30.79 6.67
N ALA A 202 16.25 -31.49 7.68
CA ALA A 202 14.95 -31.19 8.28
C ALA A 202 14.91 -29.76 8.83
N GLY A 203 15.99 -29.30 9.48
CA GLY A 203 16.10 -27.92 9.98
C GLY A 203 15.99 -26.88 8.87
N THR A 204 16.68 -27.06 7.74
CA THR A 204 16.53 -26.15 6.58
C THR A 204 15.13 -26.22 5.96
N ALA A 205 14.47 -27.37 6.00
CA ALA A 205 13.10 -27.51 5.47
C ALA A 205 12.08 -26.79 6.37
N ILE A 206 12.17 -26.97 7.68
CA ILE A 206 11.38 -26.25 8.70
C ILE A 206 11.59 -24.75 8.55
N PHE A 207 12.85 -24.30 8.48
CA PHE A 207 13.15 -22.88 8.33
C PHE A 207 12.62 -22.29 7.03
N THR A 208 12.72 -23.02 5.91
CA THR A 208 12.08 -22.62 4.63
C THR A 208 10.57 -22.49 4.78
N GLY A 209 9.92 -23.45 5.44
CA GLY A 209 8.49 -23.41 5.74
C GLY A 209 8.08 -22.21 6.59
N LEU A 210 8.78 -21.97 7.69
CA LEU A 210 8.57 -20.79 8.56
C LEU A 210 8.70 -19.49 7.78
N LEU A 211 9.71 -19.36 6.91
CA LEU A 211 9.88 -18.17 6.06
C LEU A 211 8.74 -17.99 5.06
N CYS A 212 8.36 -19.04 4.34
CA CYS A 212 7.23 -18.98 3.40
C CYS A 212 5.92 -18.61 4.10
N GLY A 213 5.65 -19.24 5.25
CA GLY A 213 4.47 -18.94 6.06
C GLY A 213 4.49 -17.51 6.60
N LEU A 214 5.64 -17.02 7.08
CA LEU A 214 5.77 -15.65 7.58
C LEU A 214 5.64 -14.60 6.47
N ILE A 215 6.21 -14.84 5.29
CA ILE A 215 6.07 -13.98 4.11
C ILE A 215 4.59 -13.86 3.72
N ALA A 216 3.90 -15.00 3.61
CA ALA A 216 2.47 -15.04 3.31
C ALA A 216 1.62 -14.40 4.43
N LEU A 217 2.02 -14.56 5.69
CA LEU A 217 1.37 -13.93 6.84
C LEU A 217 1.57 -12.41 6.85
N ILE A 218 2.71 -11.88 6.41
CA ILE A 218 2.93 -10.43 6.30
C ILE A 218 2.05 -9.84 5.20
N ARG A 219 1.99 -10.50 4.05
CA ARG A 219 1.14 -10.11 2.92
C ARG A 219 0.65 -11.37 2.20
N PRO A 220 -0.66 -11.69 2.23
CA PRO A 220 -1.19 -12.88 1.55
C PRO A 220 -0.88 -12.94 0.05
N SER A 221 -0.75 -11.79 -0.62
CA SER A 221 -0.33 -11.71 -2.03
C SER A 221 1.06 -12.27 -2.29
N GLU A 222 1.94 -12.30 -1.28
CA GLU A 222 3.32 -12.81 -1.37
C GLU A 222 3.39 -14.34 -1.18
N ALA A 223 2.26 -15.04 -1.02
CA ALA A 223 2.22 -16.51 -0.97
C ALA A 223 2.77 -17.17 -2.26
N ILE A 224 2.92 -16.41 -3.35
CA ILE A 224 3.66 -16.82 -4.53
C ILE A 224 5.14 -17.14 -4.25
N CYS A 225 5.71 -16.71 -3.11
CA CYS A 225 7.09 -17.02 -2.72
C CYS A 225 7.38 -18.53 -2.63
N PHE A 226 6.35 -19.36 -2.39
CA PHE A 226 6.46 -20.83 -2.39
C PHE A 226 6.97 -21.39 -3.74
N LEU A 227 6.78 -20.66 -4.83
CA LEU A 227 7.28 -21.03 -6.15
C LEU A 227 8.81 -21.04 -6.20
N ILE A 228 9.49 -20.22 -5.41
CA ILE A 228 10.95 -20.13 -5.39
C ILE A 228 11.56 -21.49 -5.01
N PRO A 229 11.34 -22.05 -3.81
CA PRO A 229 11.90 -23.36 -3.46
C PRO A 229 11.33 -24.50 -4.30
N LEU A 230 10.08 -24.40 -4.78
CA LEU A 230 9.44 -25.43 -5.59
C LEU A 230 10.11 -25.57 -6.95
N LEU A 231 10.32 -24.45 -7.64
CA LEU A 231 10.86 -24.39 -9.01
C LEU A 231 12.38 -24.23 -9.04
N TRP A 232 13.05 -24.10 -7.89
CA TRP A 232 14.51 -24.03 -7.83
C TRP A 232 15.14 -25.30 -8.43
N ASN A 233 16.12 -25.14 -9.33
CA ASN A 233 16.77 -26.24 -10.06
C ASN A 233 15.77 -27.12 -10.86
N THR A 234 14.90 -26.51 -11.66
CA THR A 234 13.93 -27.23 -12.52
C THR A 234 14.03 -26.87 -14.01
N GLY A 235 14.97 -26.00 -14.42
CA GLY A 235 15.01 -25.51 -15.79
C GLY A 235 15.58 -26.46 -16.85
N THR A 236 16.00 -27.67 -16.48
CA THR A 236 16.44 -28.71 -17.42
C THR A 236 15.84 -30.06 -17.02
N ARG A 237 15.70 -30.99 -17.98
CA ARG A 237 15.19 -32.34 -17.71
C ARG A 237 15.98 -33.05 -16.61
N LYS A 238 17.30 -32.91 -16.62
CA LYS A 238 18.19 -33.44 -15.59
C LYS A 238 17.89 -32.81 -14.22
N ALA A 239 17.78 -31.49 -14.15
CA ALA A 239 17.52 -30.79 -12.89
C ALA A 239 16.15 -31.18 -12.30
N ILE A 240 15.12 -31.36 -13.13
CA ILE A 240 13.81 -31.88 -12.69
C ILE A 240 13.94 -33.30 -12.11
N TYR A 241 14.68 -34.19 -12.79
CA TYR A 241 14.92 -35.54 -12.30
C TYR A 241 15.65 -35.52 -10.94
N ASP A 242 16.69 -34.70 -10.82
CA ASP A 242 17.47 -34.54 -9.58
C ASP A 242 16.58 -34.00 -8.44
N LYS A 243 15.75 -32.99 -8.71
CA LYS A 243 14.77 -32.44 -7.76
C LYS A 243 13.77 -33.51 -7.30
N MET A 244 13.22 -34.29 -8.23
CA MET A 244 12.25 -35.34 -7.90
C MET A 244 12.89 -36.48 -7.09
N SER A 245 14.14 -36.84 -7.41
CA SER A 245 14.93 -37.80 -6.65
C SER A 245 15.17 -37.31 -5.21
N LEU A 246 15.55 -36.04 -5.03
CA LEU A 246 15.72 -35.43 -3.71
C LEU A 246 14.43 -35.46 -2.88
N LEU A 247 13.28 -35.11 -3.48
CA LEU A 247 11.98 -35.14 -2.81
C LEU A 247 11.56 -36.56 -2.41
N ARG A 248 11.81 -37.56 -3.26
CA ARG A 248 11.52 -38.97 -2.95
C ARG A 248 12.41 -39.51 -1.82
N ARG A 249 13.65 -39.05 -1.71
CA ARG A 249 14.56 -39.43 -0.61
C ARG A 249 14.19 -38.77 0.72
N HIS A 250 13.59 -37.57 0.67
CA HIS A 250 13.25 -36.80 1.86
C HIS A 250 11.80 -36.27 1.85
N PRO A 251 10.78 -37.15 1.75
CA PRO A 251 9.38 -36.70 1.65
C PRO A 251 8.93 -35.96 2.93
N HIS A 252 9.44 -36.38 4.09
CA HIS A 252 9.15 -35.74 5.37
C HIS A 252 9.64 -34.28 5.42
N HIS A 253 10.67 -33.88 4.65
CA HIS A 253 11.08 -32.48 4.59
C HIS A 253 9.97 -31.59 4.00
N LEU A 254 9.24 -32.07 2.98
CA LEU A 254 8.13 -31.32 2.41
C LEU A 254 7.00 -31.15 3.42
N VAL A 255 6.65 -32.23 4.14
CA VAL A 255 5.65 -32.19 5.21
C VAL A 255 6.04 -31.22 6.32
N LEU A 256 7.30 -31.28 6.78
CA LEU A 256 7.82 -30.37 7.79
C LEU A 256 7.79 -28.90 7.34
N ALA A 257 8.13 -28.63 6.08
CA ALA A 257 8.06 -27.28 5.52
C ALA A 257 6.61 -26.77 5.47
N LEU A 258 5.67 -27.56 4.95
CA LEU A 258 4.25 -27.20 4.87
C LEU A 258 3.63 -27.02 6.25
N PHE A 259 3.92 -27.94 7.19
CA PHE A 259 3.47 -27.85 8.57
C PHE A 259 3.99 -26.59 9.25
N SER A 260 5.27 -26.27 9.09
CA SER A 260 5.87 -25.07 9.69
C SER A 260 5.31 -23.78 9.09
N ALA A 261 5.03 -23.77 7.78
CA ALA A 261 4.37 -22.65 7.13
C ALA A 261 2.94 -22.45 7.63
N LEU A 262 2.19 -23.54 7.79
CA LEU A 262 0.83 -23.51 8.35
C LEU A 262 0.84 -23.08 9.81
N LEU A 263 1.82 -23.54 10.61
CA LEU A 263 1.95 -23.19 12.02
C LEU A 263 2.04 -21.67 12.20
N ILE A 264 2.93 -21.00 11.46
CA ILE A 264 3.04 -19.55 11.56
C ILE A 264 1.86 -18.82 10.91
N GLY A 265 1.36 -19.31 9.76
CA GLY A 265 0.16 -18.77 9.12
C GLY A 265 -1.10 -18.88 9.98
N SER A 266 -1.18 -19.88 10.85
CA SER A 266 -2.32 -20.12 11.73
C SER A 266 -2.54 -19.01 12.74
N VAL A 267 -1.53 -18.19 13.05
CA VAL A 267 -1.67 -17.00 13.91
C VAL A 267 -2.81 -16.10 13.43
N GLN A 268 -2.88 -15.83 12.12
CA GLN A 268 -3.96 -15.03 11.56
C GLN A 268 -5.29 -15.77 11.52
N LEU A 269 -5.27 -17.07 11.18
CA LEU A 269 -6.48 -17.89 11.08
C LEU A 269 -7.18 -18.00 12.44
N ILE A 270 -6.41 -18.18 13.52
CA ILE A 270 -6.92 -18.21 14.90
C ILE A 270 -7.48 -16.85 15.30
N TYR A 271 -6.78 -15.76 14.97
CA TYR A 271 -7.24 -14.41 15.23
C TYR A 271 -8.60 -14.14 14.55
N TRP A 272 -8.74 -14.44 13.26
CA TRP A 272 -10.02 -14.31 12.57
C TRP A 272 -11.09 -15.20 13.18
N LYS A 273 -10.79 -16.49 13.42
CA LYS A 273 -11.77 -17.41 14.01
C LYS A 273 -12.31 -16.91 15.35
N LYS A 274 -11.46 -16.28 16.16
CA LYS A 274 -11.81 -15.76 17.48
C LYS A 274 -12.68 -14.49 17.42
N PHE A 275 -12.38 -13.55 16.52
CA PHE A 275 -13.03 -12.22 16.51
C PHE A 275 -14.07 -12.01 15.41
N THR A 276 -14.11 -12.89 14.41
CA THR A 276 -15.12 -12.86 13.33
C THR A 276 -15.98 -14.11 13.27
N GLY A 277 -15.57 -15.19 13.97
CA GLY A 277 -16.21 -16.50 13.85
C GLY A 277 -15.81 -17.29 12.60
N GLU A 278 -15.06 -16.69 11.68
CA GLU A 278 -14.67 -17.27 10.39
C GLU A 278 -13.17 -17.57 10.33
N TRP A 279 -12.78 -18.67 9.68
CA TRP A 279 -11.36 -18.99 9.47
C TRP A 279 -10.71 -18.12 8.38
N PHE A 280 -11.50 -17.54 7.49
CA PHE A 280 -11.04 -16.66 6.42
C PHE A 280 -11.94 -15.42 6.40
N PHE A 281 -11.38 -14.26 6.71
CA PHE A 281 -12.10 -13.01 6.76
C PHE A 281 -11.50 -12.00 5.77
N TYR A 282 -12.34 -11.47 4.86
CA TYR A 282 -11.91 -10.46 3.91
C TYR A 282 -12.01 -9.06 4.51
N SER A 283 -10.89 -8.56 5.03
CA SER A 283 -10.81 -7.27 5.71
C SER A 283 -10.80 -6.04 4.77
N TYR A 284 -10.85 -6.23 3.44
CA TYR A 284 -10.90 -5.12 2.49
C TYR A 284 -12.35 -4.84 2.07
N GLY A 285 -13.16 -4.34 3.00
CA GLY A 285 -14.59 -4.10 2.79
C GLY A 285 -14.96 -2.90 1.90
N ASN A 286 -13.99 -2.10 1.44
CA ASN A 286 -14.22 -0.94 0.57
C ASN A 286 -14.40 -1.39 -0.89
N PRO A 287 -15.59 -1.27 -1.53
CA PRO A 287 -15.80 -1.71 -2.91
C PRO A 287 -14.96 -0.94 -3.94
N GLY A 288 -14.43 0.23 -3.59
CA GLY A 288 -13.48 1.00 -4.40
C GLY A 288 -12.07 0.41 -4.47
N GLU A 289 -11.75 -0.56 -3.59
CA GLU A 289 -10.47 -1.24 -3.52
C GLU A 289 -10.65 -2.74 -3.80
N GLY A 290 -9.71 -3.34 -4.53
CA GLY A 290 -9.73 -4.79 -4.73
C GLY A 290 -8.94 -5.26 -5.93
N PHE A 291 -8.79 -6.59 -6.04
CA PHE A 291 -8.13 -7.20 -7.19
C PHE A 291 -9.03 -7.18 -8.43
N ARG A 292 -8.44 -6.82 -9.56
CA ARG A 292 -8.94 -7.02 -10.92
C ARG A 292 -7.85 -7.73 -11.72
N PHE A 293 -7.90 -9.06 -11.74
CA PHE A 293 -6.88 -9.86 -12.42
C PHE A 293 -6.97 -9.79 -13.94
N LEU A 294 -8.15 -9.50 -14.51
CA LEU A 294 -8.35 -9.46 -15.96
C LEU A 294 -9.24 -8.27 -16.36
N PRO A 295 -8.73 -7.32 -17.16
CA PRO A 295 -7.31 -7.03 -17.40
C PRO A 295 -6.65 -6.36 -16.16
N PRO A 296 -5.41 -6.71 -15.81
CA PRO A 296 -4.67 -6.02 -14.76
C PRO A 296 -4.21 -4.63 -15.24
N TYR A 297 -3.80 -3.76 -14.32
CA TYR A 297 -3.26 -2.43 -14.59
C TYR A 297 -1.77 -2.48 -14.96
N LEU A 298 -1.38 -3.45 -15.79
CA LEU A 298 0.02 -3.74 -16.09
C LEU A 298 0.74 -2.59 -16.80
N GLY A 299 0.08 -1.96 -17.78
CA GLY A 299 0.65 -0.84 -18.51
C GLY A 299 0.88 0.37 -17.61
N GLU A 300 -0.09 0.65 -16.75
CA GLU A 300 -0.04 1.72 -15.77
C GLU A 300 1.05 1.46 -14.72
N PHE A 301 1.08 0.25 -14.17
CA PHE A 301 2.08 -0.18 -13.18
C PHE A 301 3.51 -0.08 -13.71
N LEU A 302 3.74 -0.37 -15.00
CA LEU A 302 5.07 -0.30 -15.60
C LEU A 302 5.46 1.12 -16.05
N PHE A 303 4.55 1.86 -16.69
CA PHE A 303 4.90 3.02 -17.51
C PHE A 303 4.14 4.31 -17.18
N SER A 304 3.22 4.31 -16.21
CA SER A 304 2.53 5.54 -15.84
C SER A 304 3.48 6.54 -15.19
N PHE A 305 3.32 7.83 -15.50
CA PHE A 305 4.06 8.88 -14.82
C PHE A 305 3.59 9.12 -13.39
N ARG A 306 2.45 8.54 -12.99
CA ARG A 306 2.00 8.61 -11.59
C ARG A 306 2.98 7.89 -10.68
N LYS A 307 3.23 6.58 -10.91
CA LYS A 307 4.14 5.72 -10.13
C LYS A 307 4.71 4.52 -10.89
N GLY A 308 4.80 4.60 -12.21
CA GLY A 308 5.25 3.51 -13.07
C GLY A 308 6.66 3.02 -12.69
N TRP A 309 6.78 1.72 -12.44
CA TRP A 309 8.01 1.10 -11.97
C TRP A 309 9.22 1.42 -12.87
N LEU A 310 9.06 1.29 -14.19
CA LEU A 310 10.17 1.49 -15.13
C LEU A 310 10.42 2.96 -15.46
N ILE A 311 9.49 3.86 -15.12
CA ILE A 311 9.70 5.32 -15.22
C ILE A 311 10.64 5.79 -14.13
N TYR A 312 10.36 5.42 -12.88
CA TYR A 312 11.13 5.84 -11.72
C TYR A 312 12.28 4.89 -11.38
N THR A 313 12.32 3.70 -11.98
CA THR A 313 13.40 2.71 -11.79
C THR A 313 13.83 2.09 -13.14
N PRO A 314 14.31 2.91 -14.09
CA PRO A 314 14.66 2.46 -15.45
C PRO A 314 15.81 1.45 -15.49
N LEU A 315 16.66 1.39 -14.47
CA LEU A 315 17.73 0.40 -14.34
C LEU A 315 17.21 -1.05 -14.43
N MET A 316 15.97 -1.30 -13.97
CA MET A 316 15.40 -2.65 -13.99
C MET A 316 15.09 -3.15 -15.40
N ILE A 317 15.08 -2.29 -16.42
CA ILE A 317 15.05 -2.71 -17.84
C ILE A 317 16.27 -3.60 -18.15
N ALA A 318 17.45 -3.29 -17.58
CA ALA A 318 18.64 -4.13 -17.74
C ALA A 318 18.48 -5.49 -17.05
N ALA A 319 17.78 -5.55 -15.91
CA ALA A 319 17.46 -6.82 -15.25
C ALA A 319 16.53 -7.67 -16.12
N LEU A 320 15.52 -7.05 -16.76
CA LEU A 320 14.62 -7.73 -17.70
C LEU A 320 15.38 -8.25 -18.94
N ALA A 321 16.25 -7.44 -19.54
CA ALA A 321 17.11 -7.88 -20.64
C ALA A 321 18.06 -9.02 -20.22
N GLY A 322 18.47 -9.03 -18.94
CA GLY A 322 19.37 -10.03 -18.37
C GLY A 322 18.82 -11.45 -18.32
N PHE A 323 17.50 -11.66 -18.47
CA PHE A 323 16.92 -12.99 -18.58
C PHE A 323 17.51 -13.79 -19.75
N ILE A 324 17.91 -13.13 -20.84
CA ILE A 324 18.60 -13.77 -21.97
C ILE A 324 19.95 -14.36 -21.51
N SER A 325 20.70 -13.61 -20.70
CA SER A 325 22.00 -14.06 -20.17
C SER A 325 21.82 -15.18 -19.14
N LEU A 326 20.80 -15.08 -18.30
CA LEU A 326 20.43 -16.14 -17.35
C LEU A 326 20.07 -17.45 -18.08
N TYR A 327 19.22 -17.38 -19.11
CA TYR A 327 18.88 -18.54 -19.94
C TYR A 327 20.09 -19.16 -20.65
N ARG A 328 21.11 -18.37 -21.02
CA ARG A 328 22.30 -18.91 -21.67
C ARG A 328 23.31 -19.53 -20.71
N ARG A 329 23.36 -19.07 -19.45
CA ARG A 329 24.44 -19.41 -18.50
C ARG A 329 24.03 -20.29 -17.34
N HIS A 330 22.78 -20.20 -16.86
CA HIS A 330 22.34 -20.91 -15.67
C HIS A 330 20.84 -21.25 -15.73
N ARG A 331 20.49 -22.14 -16.66
CA ARG A 331 19.09 -22.50 -16.97
C ARG A 331 18.36 -23.11 -15.78
N GLU A 332 19.06 -23.77 -14.88
CA GLU A 332 18.50 -24.56 -13.78
C GLU A 332 17.57 -23.72 -12.88
N ILE A 333 17.95 -22.47 -12.60
CA ILE A 333 17.22 -21.56 -11.69
C ILE A 333 16.24 -20.64 -12.44
N LEU A 334 16.26 -20.64 -13.77
CA LEU A 334 15.44 -19.76 -14.58
C LEU A 334 13.93 -19.88 -14.29
N PRO A 335 13.33 -21.09 -14.16
CA PRO A 335 11.90 -21.18 -13.87
C PRO A 335 11.52 -20.56 -12.53
N ALA A 336 12.34 -20.76 -11.49
CA ALA A 336 12.10 -20.17 -10.18
C ALA A 336 12.07 -18.64 -10.22
N ILE A 337 12.94 -18.03 -11.02
CA ILE A 337 13.04 -16.58 -11.14
C ILE A 337 11.95 -16.03 -12.07
N ALA A 338 11.81 -16.61 -13.27
CA ALA A 338 10.92 -16.10 -14.30
C ALA A 338 9.43 -16.29 -13.95
N VAL A 339 9.05 -17.50 -13.51
CA VAL A 339 7.64 -17.79 -13.17
C VAL A 339 7.22 -17.00 -11.93
N PHE A 340 8.07 -16.94 -10.90
CA PHE A 340 7.82 -16.08 -9.75
C PHE A 340 7.64 -14.62 -10.17
N PHE A 341 8.58 -14.06 -10.94
CA PHE A 341 8.52 -12.65 -11.32
C PHE A 341 7.28 -12.32 -12.17
N ILE A 342 6.93 -13.18 -13.15
CA ILE A 342 5.75 -12.96 -14.00
C ILE A 342 4.47 -12.96 -13.14
N LEU A 343 4.34 -13.93 -12.23
CA LEU A 343 3.16 -14.03 -11.37
C LEU A 343 3.12 -12.93 -10.30
N ASP A 344 4.26 -12.57 -9.72
CA ASP A 344 4.38 -11.42 -8.81
C ASP A 344 3.94 -10.14 -9.50
N LEU A 345 4.53 -9.84 -10.67
CA LEU A 345 4.18 -8.67 -11.47
C LEU A 345 2.69 -8.65 -11.82
N TRP A 346 2.12 -9.80 -12.16
CA TRP A 346 0.69 -9.93 -12.43
C TRP A 346 -0.17 -9.61 -11.20
N VAL A 347 0.15 -10.20 -10.04
CA VAL A 347 -0.58 -9.98 -8.80
C VAL A 347 -0.48 -8.52 -8.37
N VAL A 348 0.73 -7.93 -8.37
CA VAL A 348 0.90 -6.55 -7.90
C VAL A 348 0.28 -5.51 -8.85
N SER A 349 0.26 -5.79 -10.15
CA SER A 349 -0.43 -4.93 -11.12
C SER A 349 -1.95 -5.12 -11.14
N SER A 350 -2.49 -6.12 -10.44
CA SER A 350 -3.93 -6.42 -10.41
C SER A 350 -4.70 -5.64 -9.34
N TRP A 351 -4.05 -4.91 -8.44
CA TRP A 351 -4.74 -4.12 -7.41
C TRP A 351 -5.32 -2.81 -8.01
N SER A 352 -6.57 -2.41 -7.71
CA SER A 352 -7.13 -1.16 -8.28
C SER A 352 -6.30 0.07 -7.96
N CYS A 353 -5.76 0.14 -6.75
CA CYS A 353 -4.78 1.16 -6.39
C CYS A 353 -3.38 0.68 -6.79
N TRP A 354 -3.15 0.39 -8.08
CA TRP A 354 -1.90 -0.16 -8.60
C TRP A 354 -0.68 0.72 -8.29
N TRP A 355 -0.90 2.01 -8.02
CA TRP A 355 0.13 2.95 -7.58
C TRP A 355 0.52 2.74 -6.09
N TYR A 356 -0.16 1.84 -5.38
CA TYR A 356 0.04 1.49 -3.96
C TYR A 356 0.13 2.75 -3.08
N ALA A 357 -1.03 3.35 -2.79
CA ALA A 357 -1.24 4.55 -1.97
C ALA A 357 -0.29 4.68 -0.76
N GLY A 358 0.05 5.90 -0.35
CA GLY A 358 0.95 6.16 0.78
C GLY A 358 2.36 6.62 0.38
N GLY A 359 2.45 7.53 -0.58
CA GLY A 359 3.66 8.33 -0.79
C GLY A 359 5.01 7.60 -0.87
N SER A 360 5.09 6.46 -1.57
CA SER A 360 6.39 5.85 -1.93
C SER A 360 6.92 6.32 -3.29
N PHE A 361 8.23 6.48 -3.39
CA PHE A 361 8.94 6.64 -4.66
C PHE A 361 8.91 5.33 -5.48
N SER A 362 8.50 5.40 -6.76
CA SER A 362 8.27 4.23 -7.63
C SER A 362 7.26 3.21 -7.04
N ALA A 363 7.12 2.06 -7.70
CA ALA A 363 6.28 0.96 -7.24
C ALA A 363 6.93 0.23 -6.05
N ARG A 364 6.39 0.40 -4.84
CA ARG A 364 6.94 -0.22 -3.61
C ARG A 364 6.72 -1.74 -3.54
N ALA A 365 5.65 -2.25 -4.14
CA ALA A 365 5.24 -3.65 -4.01
C ALA A 365 6.19 -4.65 -4.70
N ILE A 366 6.96 -4.22 -5.72
CA ILE A 366 7.86 -5.09 -6.50
C ILE A 366 9.24 -5.26 -5.84
N VAL A 367 9.52 -4.52 -4.78
CA VAL A 367 10.84 -4.49 -4.12
C VAL A 367 11.33 -5.88 -3.67
N PRO A 368 10.49 -6.77 -3.09
CA PRO A 368 10.93 -8.13 -2.75
C PRO A 368 11.49 -8.91 -3.96
N ALA A 369 10.92 -8.70 -5.15
CA ALA A 369 11.37 -9.35 -6.38
C ALA A 369 12.76 -8.90 -6.86
N TYR A 370 13.30 -7.78 -6.35
CA TYR A 370 14.65 -7.32 -6.71
C TYR A 370 15.73 -8.34 -6.38
N LEU A 371 15.53 -9.19 -5.37
CA LEU A 371 16.45 -10.27 -5.05
C LEU A 371 16.58 -11.32 -6.15
N VAL A 372 15.45 -11.71 -6.75
CA VAL A 372 15.46 -12.70 -7.82
C VAL A 372 15.86 -12.04 -9.16
N LEU A 373 15.49 -10.78 -9.37
CA LEU A 373 15.87 -9.99 -10.55
C LEU A 373 17.35 -9.57 -10.53
N ALA A 374 18.02 -9.62 -9.38
CA ALA A 374 19.46 -9.42 -9.30
C ALA A 374 20.26 -10.48 -10.06
N PHE A 375 19.75 -11.72 -10.18
CA PHE A 375 20.41 -12.79 -10.94
C PHE A 375 20.51 -12.49 -12.44
N PRO A 376 19.42 -12.22 -13.17
CA PRO A 376 19.53 -11.87 -14.58
C PRO A 376 20.37 -10.60 -14.80
N LEU A 377 20.24 -9.59 -13.92
CA LEU A 377 21.10 -8.40 -13.98
C LEU A 377 22.59 -8.75 -13.83
N ALA A 378 22.95 -9.58 -12.85
CA ALA A 378 24.33 -10.02 -12.61
C ALA A 378 24.91 -10.82 -13.78
N TYR A 379 24.15 -11.78 -14.32
CA TYR A 379 24.57 -12.55 -15.50
C TYR A 379 24.76 -11.65 -16.73
N LEU A 380 23.94 -10.61 -16.89
CA LEU A 380 24.12 -9.61 -17.94
C LEU A 380 25.42 -8.82 -17.76
N THR A 381 25.69 -8.35 -16.52
CA THR A 381 26.94 -7.64 -16.20
C THR A 381 28.18 -8.48 -16.52
N GLU A 382 28.16 -9.79 -16.23
CA GLU A 382 29.25 -10.70 -16.59
C GLU A 382 29.27 -11.11 -18.07
N ALA A 383 28.19 -10.88 -18.80
CA ALA A 383 28.12 -11.13 -20.24
C ALA A 383 28.78 -10.01 -21.04
N MET A 384 28.75 -8.79 -20.54
CA MET A 384 29.35 -7.63 -21.18
C MET A 384 30.89 -7.66 -21.10
N ARG A 385 31.56 -7.32 -22.21
CA ARG A 385 33.03 -7.28 -22.32
C ARG A 385 33.48 -5.99 -23.03
N GLY A 386 34.76 -5.62 -22.86
CA GLY A 386 35.39 -4.51 -23.60
C GLY A 386 34.68 -3.16 -23.43
N HIS A 387 34.59 -2.39 -24.53
CA HIS A 387 33.97 -1.07 -24.54
C HIS A 387 32.47 -1.10 -24.20
N TRP A 388 31.73 -2.15 -24.58
CA TRP A 388 30.32 -2.32 -24.23
C TRP A 388 30.09 -2.41 -22.72
N ARG A 389 30.97 -3.12 -21.99
CA ARG A 389 30.92 -3.14 -20.52
C ARG A 389 31.13 -1.75 -19.94
N ARG A 390 32.10 -0.99 -20.47
CA ARG A 390 32.38 0.38 -20.02
C ARG A 390 31.18 1.30 -20.23
N ILE A 391 30.58 1.27 -21.42
CA ILE A 391 29.37 2.05 -21.76
C ILE A 391 28.23 1.67 -20.82
N ALA A 392 27.95 0.37 -20.65
CA ALA A 392 26.88 -0.09 -19.77
C ALA A 392 27.08 0.35 -18.32
N MET A 393 28.31 0.32 -17.80
CA MET A 393 28.61 0.80 -16.45
C MET A 393 28.46 2.32 -16.31
N ILE A 394 28.82 3.10 -17.34
CA ILE A 394 28.59 4.57 -17.36
C ILE A 394 27.10 4.85 -17.33
N VAL A 395 26.33 4.21 -18.21
CA VAL A 395 24.86 4.36 -18.27
C VAL A 395 24.24 3.96 -16.94
N ALA A 396 24.64 2.82 -16.36
CA ALA A 396 24.13 2.37 -15.07
C ALA A 396 24.47 3.38 -13.95
N GLY A 397 25.66 3.97 -13.96
CA GLY A 397 26.05 5.05 -13.04
C GLY A 397 25.16 6.28 -13.17
N LEU A 398 24.87 6.72 -14.40
CA LEU A 398 23.95 7.83 -14.66
C LEU A 398 22.52 7.53 -14.18
N LEU A 399 22.04 6.29 -14.38
CA LEU A 399 20.72 5.88 -13.89
C LEU A 399 20.65 5.81 -12.37
N VAL A 400 21.73 5.39 -11.69
CA VAL A 400 21.84 5.45 -10.24
C VAL A 400 21.78 6.91 -9.75
N LEU A 401 22.54 7.80 -10.38
CA LEU A 401 22.52 9.23 -10.02
C LEU A 401 21.12 9.84 -10.23
N LEU A 402 20.47 9.51 -11.35
CA LEU A 402 19.09 9.94 -11.61
C LEU A 402 18.12 9.42 -10.54
N ASN A 403 18.22 8.15 -10.17
CA ASN A 403 17.34 7.54 -9.17
C ASN A 403 17.52 8.16 -7.78
N LEU A 404 18.77 8.42 -7.36
CA LEU A 404 19.08 9.11 -6.12
C LEU A 404 18.60 10.57 -6.14
N PHE A 405 18.82 11.28 -7.25
CA PHE A 405 18.34 12.65 -7.42
C PHE A 405 16.81 12.73 -7.34
N GLN A 406 16.11 11.84 -8.03
CA GLN A 406 14.64 11.78 -7.97
C GLN A 406 14.12 11.31 -6.62
N SER A 407 14.84 10.42 -5.92
CA SER A 407 14.51 10.06 -4.53
C SER A 407 14.57 11.29 -3.61
N TRP A 408 15.58 12.15 -3.81
CA TRP A 408 15.67 13.42 -3.09
C TRP A 408 14.57 14.42 -3.52
N GLN A 409 14.26 14.52 -4.82
CA GLN A 409 13.14 15.36 -5.30
C GLN A 409 11.81 14.91 -4.68
N PHE A 410 11.60 13.61 -4.55
CA PHE A 410 10.42 13.02 -3.91
C PHE A 410 10.36 13.34 -2.42
N TYR A 411 11.47 13.14 -1.70
CA TYR A 411 11.58 13.48 -0.28
C TYR A 411 11.35 14.98 -0.02
N SER A 412 11.87 15.84 -0.90
CA SER A 412 11.68 17.30 -0.85
C SER A 412 10.30 17.75 -1.32
N GLY A 413 9.46 16.81 -1.78
CA GLY A 413 8.10 17.07 -2.27
C GLY A 413 8.05 17.82 -3.61
N ILE A 414 9.14 17.85 -4.39
CA ILE A 414 9.16 18.37 -5.77
C ILE A 414 8.40 17.39 -6.68
N ILE A 415 8.76 16.10 -6.60
CA ILE A 415 7.92 15.03 -7.12
C ILE A 415 6.77 14.85 -6.13
N ASP A 416 5.54 15.03 -6.61
CA ASP A 416 4.35 14.83 -5.79
C ASP A 416 4.21 13.36 -5.39
N LYS A 417 3.75 13.12 -4.16
CA LYS A 417 3.68 11.78 -3.58
C LYS A 417 2.64 10.88 -4.24
N GLU A 418 1.59 11.45 -4.84
CA GLU A 418 0.41 10.68 -5.31
C GLU A 418 -0.22 11.17 -6.62
N ARG A 419 -0.07 12.44 -6.96
CA ARG A 419 -0.83 13.14 -8.01
C ARG A 419 -0.06 13.35 -9.31
N MET A 420 1.12 12.73 -9.44
CA MET A 420 2.01 12.91 -10.58
C MET A 420 1.34 12.59 -11.93
N THR A 421 1.62 13.43 -12.93
CA THR A 421 1.26 13.22 -14.35
C THR A 421 2.48 13.40 -15.24
N ARG A 422 2.36 13.07 -16.54
CA ARG A 422 3.42 13.32 -17.51
C ARG A 422 3.72 14.82 -17.66
N ALA A 423 2.70 15.67 -17.69
CA ALA A 423 2.86 17.11 -17.85
C ALA A 423 3.65 17.70 -16.67
N TYR A 424 3.28 17.34 -15.44
CA TYR A 424 3.98 17.78 -14.25
C TYR A 424 5.41 17.22 -14.21
N TYR A 425 5.60 15.92 -14.47
CA TYR A 425 6.92 15.28 -14.51
C TYR A 425 7.88 16.01 -15.47
N ASN A 426 7.42 16.36 -16.68
CA ASN A 426 8.21 17.11 -17.64
C ASN A 426 8.59 18.51 -17.15
N ALA A 427 7.67 19.20 -16.45
CA ALA A 427 7.91 20.53 -15.92
C ALA A 427 8.99 20.54 -14.81
N ILE A 428 9.06 19.47 -14.02
CA ILE A 428 9.97 19.37 -12.86
C ILE A 428 11.25 18.56 -13.13
N PHE A 429 11.40 17.94 -14.30
CA PHE A 429 12.51 17.04 -14.58
C PHE A 429 13.86 17.77 -14.45
N GLY A 430 14.74 17.25 -13.57
CA GLY A 430 16.06 17.86 -13.32
C GLY A 430 16.03 19.15 -12.49
N LYS A 431 14.88 19.57 -11.95
CA LYS A 431 14.75 20.81 -11.15
C LYS A 431 15.04 20.56 -9.67
N ILE A 432 15.68 21.52 -9.02
CA ILE A 432 15.96 21.50 -7.56
C ILE A 432 14.97 22.35 -6.74
N ASP A 433 14.18 23.19 -7.41
CA ASP A 433 13.14 24.01 -6.81
C ASP A 433 12.07 24.31 -7.87
N VAL A 434 10.82 24.43 -7.45
CA VAL A 434 9.65 24.63 -8.31
C VAL A 434 8.55 25.43 -7.62
N ASP A 435 7.88 26.28 -8.39
CA ASP A 435 6.67 26.98 -7.95
C ASP A 435 5.48 26.01 -8.02
N LYS A 436 5.20 25.33 -6.90
CA LYS A 436 4.18 24.28 -6.81
C LYS A 436 2.77 24.80 -7.12
N GLU A 437 2.46 26.03 -6.74
CA GLU A 437 1.14 26.63 -6.96
C GLU A 437 0.88 26.83 -8.46
N LYS A 438 1.87 27.35 -9.19
CA LYS A 438 1.77 27.49 -10.66
C LYS A 438 1.69 26.16 -11.39
N LEU A 439 2.34 25.12 -10.86
CA LEU A 439 2.40 23.80 -11.49
C LEU A 439 1.28 22.85 -11.04
N ASP A 440 0.50 23.16 -10.00
CA ASP A 440 -0.57 22.31 -9.47
C ASP A 440 -1.59 21.90 -10.54
N LYS A 441 -1.87 22.78 -11.51
CA LYS A 441 -2.77 22.49 -12.64
C LYS A 441 -2.34 21.30 -13.51
N PHE A 442 -1.05 20.92 -13.47
CA PHE A 442 -0.55 19.75 -14.17
C PHE A 442 -0.65 18.47 -13.35
N LEU A 443 -0.93 18.53 -12.05
CA LEU A 443 -1.16 17.36 -11.22
C LEU A 443 -2.57 16.81 -11.40
N LEU A 444 -2.78 15.54 -11.07
CA LEU A 444 -4.11 14.99 -10.86
C LEU A 444 -4.82 15.77 -9.75
N VAL A 445 -6.15 15.74 -9.69
CA VAL A 445 -6.87 16.36 -8.57
C VAL A 445 -6.48 15.73 -7.22
N GLU A 446 -6.39 16.57 -6.19
CA GLU A 446 -6.16 16.12 -4.82
C GLU A 446 -7.42 15.45 -4.27
N ARG A 447 -7.35 14.16 -3.99
CA ARG A 447 -8.43 13.41 -3.35
C ARG A 447 -8.07 13.23 -1.87
N SER A 448 -8.62 14.11 -1.04
CA SER A 448 -8.35 14.10 0.41
C SER A 448 -8.95 12.85 1.08
N THR A 449 -8.34 12.45 2.18
CA THR A 449 -8.90 11.42 3.08
C THR A 449 -9.76 12.02 4.20
N GLU A 450 -9.84 13.35 4.25
CA GLU A 450 -10.68 14.10 5.18
C GLU A 450 -12.18 13.83 4.96
N SER A 451 -12.98 14.07 6.01
CA SER A 451 -14.43 13.90 6.00
C SER A 451 -15.12 14.90 5.07
N SER A 452 -14.67 16.16 5.07
CA SER A 452 -15.19 17.24 4.23
C SER A 452 -14.27 17.55 3.04
N GLU A 453 -14.86 17.84 1.89
CA GLU A 453 -14.12 18.28 0.70
C GLU A 453 -14.52 19.70 0.31
N THR A 454 -13.57 20.49 -0.18
CA THR A 454 -13.82 21.84 -0.70
C THR A 454 -13.06 22.06 -1.99
N ILE A 455 -13.68 22.73 -2.95
CA ILE A 455 -13.05 23.08 -4.22
C ILE A 455 -12.11 24.28 -4.03
N LYS A 456 -10.79 24.08 -4.20
CA LYS A 456 -9.78 25.14 -4.03
C LYS A 456 -9.75 26.14 -5.19
N HIS A 457 -9.95 25.65 -6.42
CA HIS A 457 -9.82 26.41 -7.66
C HIS A 457 -11.10 26.34 -8.52
N PRO A 458 -12.25 26.88 -8.04
CA PRO A 458 -13.52 26.80 -8.75
C PRO A 458 -13.47 27.42 -10.14
N GLU A 459 -12.58 28.39 -10.38
CA GLU A 459 -12.37 29.05 -11.67
C GLU A 459 -11.95 28.10 -12.80
N ARG A 460 -11.37 26.94 -12.46
CA ARG A 460 -10.96 25.90 -13.44
C ARG A 460 -12.13 25.07 -13.96
N TYR A 461 -13.31 25.21 -13.37
CA TYR A 461 -14.45 24.34 -13.64
C TYR A 461 -15.64 25.08 -14.24
N SER A 462 -16.47 24.35 -14.99
CA SER A 462 -17.74 24.81 -15.54
C SER A 462 -18.89 24.03 -14.91
N GLY A 463 -19.82 24.74 -14.27
CA GLY A 463 -20.97 24.17 -13.56
C GLY A 463 -22.17 23.93 -14.47
N THR A 464 -22.86 22.80 -14.29
CA THR A 464 -24.14 22.48 -14.95
C THR A 464 -25.05 21.72 -13.98
N VAL A 465 -26.35 22.00 -14.01
CA VAL A 465 -27.34 21.25 -13.21
C VAL A 465 -27.57 19.89 -13.87
N ILE A 466 -27.41 18.80 -13.11
CA ILE A 466 -27.65 17.43 -13.60
C ILE A 466 -28.92 16.83 -13.03
N PHE A 467 -29.43 17.41 -11.94
CA PHE A 467 -30.68 16.99 -11.32
C PHE A 467 -31.26 18.16 -10.52
N GLU A 468 -32.56 18.37 -10.61
CA GLU A 468 -33.29 19.33 -9.78
C GLU A 468 -34.74 18.83 -9.62
N THR A 469 -35.23 18.74 -8.39
CA THR A 469 -36.67 18.65 -8.15
C THR A 469 -37.28 20.02 -8.41
N GLY A 470 -38.40 20.09 -9.12
CA GLY A 470 -39.06 21.38 -9.44
C GLY A 470 -39.17 22.30 -8.21
N SER A 471 -38.85 23.57 -8.40
CA SER A 471 -38.80 24.55 -7.30
C SER A 471 -40.20 24.72 -6.68
N ILE A 472 -40.29 24.50 -5.37
CA ILE A 472 -41.53 24.63 -4.61
C ILE A 472 -41.47 25.94 -3.83
N PRO A 473 -42.19 27.00 -4.25
CA PRO A 473 -42.05 28.33 -3.68
C PRO A 473 -42.85 28.54 -2.38
N ALA A 474 -43.63 27.56 -1.92
CA ALA A 474 -44.50 27.72 -0.76
C ALA A 474 -43.70 27.80 0.55
N ALA A 475 -44.16 28.58 1.54
CA ALA A 475 -43.55 28.61 2.87
C ALA A 475 -43.86 27.35 3.70
N ASP A 476 -44.90 26.60 3.31
CA ASP A 476 -45.39 25.40 3.98
C ASP A 476 -44.77 24.11 3.42
N THR A 477 -45.28 22.95 3.86
CA THR A 477 -44.85 21.61 3.41
C THR A 477 -45.59 21.14 2.16
N THR A 478 -46.41 21.98 1.52
CA THR A 478 -47.24 21.58 0.38
C THR A 478 -46.38 21.30 -0.85
N GLY A 479 -46.54 20.10 -1.43
CA GLY A 479 -45.73 19.63 -2.56
C GLY A 479 -44.35 19.07 -2.19
N ALA A 480 -43.90 19.23 -0.95
CA ALA A 480 -42.66 18.64 -0.48
C ALA A 480 -42.75 17.11 -0.41
N ILE A 481 -41.62 16.43 -0.57
CA ILE A 481 -41.53 14.98 -0.43
C ILE A 481 -41.57 14.67 1.06
N LYS A 482 -42.61 13.95 1.49
CA LYS A 482 -42.72 13.45 2.86
C LYS A 482 -41.89 12.17 3.00
N LEU A 483 -40.96 12.16 3.94
CA LEU A 483 -40.19 10.99 4.35
C LEU A 483 -40.76 10.45 5.66
N SER A 484 -41.04 9.16 5.70
CA SER A 484 -41.55 8.43 6.87
C SER A 484 -40.89 7.05 6.97
N PRO A 485 -41.06 6.29 8.06
CA PRO A 485 -40.51 4.94 8.15
C PRO A 485 -40.91 4.00 6.99
N GLU A 486 -42.10 4.19 6.42
CA GLU A 486 -42.58 3.41 5.26
C GLU A 486 -41.95 3.86 3.94
N ASN A 487 -41.53 5.13 3.84
CA ASN A 487 -40.84 5.69 2.69
C ASN A 487 -39.68 6.59 3.14
N PRO A 488 -38.56 6.00 3.58
CA PRO A 488 -37.49 6.75 4.25
C PRO A 488 -36.55 7.47 3.27
N PHE A 489 -36.78 7.36 1.96
CA PHE A 489 -35.86 7.88 0.94
C PHE A 489 -36.54 8.89 0.00
N ALA A 490 -35.85 10.01 -0.24
CA ALA A 490 -36.11 10.86 -1.41
C ALA A 490 -35.05 10.55 -2.47
N PRO A 491 -35.42 9.97 -3.63
CA PRO A 491 -34.46 9.64 -4.67
C PRO A 491 -33.94 10.90 -5.36
N GLY A 492 -32.64 10.91 -5.67
CA GLY A 492 -32.00 11.88 -6.56
C GLY A 492 -31.43 11.20 -7.81
N PRO A 493 -30.37 11.74 -8.43
CA PRO A 493 -29.74 11.13 -9.59
C PRO A 493 -29.14 9.74 -9.28
N ASP A 494 -29.35 8.79 -10.19
CA ASP A 494 -28.64 7.51 -10.30
C ASP A 494 -28.03 7.45 -11.72
N ILE A 495 -26.78 7.89 -11.83
CA ILE A 495 -26.16 8.24 -13.12
C ILE A 495 -24.77 7.60 -13.22
N PRO A 496 -24.44 6.86 -14.30
CA PRO A 496 -23.11 6.27 -14.47
C PRO A 496 -22.04 7.33 -14.71
N TYR A 497 -20.83 7.10 -14.20
CA TYR A 497 -19.69 8.03 -14.31
C TYR A 497 -19.42 8.49 -15.75
N SER A 498 -19.51 7.56 -16.71
CA SER A 498 -19.31 7.84 -18.14
C SER A 498 -20.25 8.90 -18.73
N THR A 499 -21.41 9.12 -18.11
CA THR A 499 -22.36 10.18 -18.50
C THR A 499 -22.16 11.48 -17.71
N LEU A 500 -21.55 11.39 -16.52
CA LEU A 500 -21.17 12.57 -15.75
C LEU A 500 -20.01 13.31 -16.40
N THR A 501 -18.97 12.59 -16.81
CA THR A 501 -17.76 13.17 -17.40
C THR A 501 -16.95 12.14 -18.20
N ILE A 502 -16.17 12.62 -19.16
CA ILE A 502 -15.07 11.87 -19.81
C ILE A 502 -13.68 12.24 -19.26
N LYS A 503 -13.62 13.16 -18.30
CA LYS A 503 -12.39 13.62 -17.63
C LYS A 503 -12.05 12.71 -16.45
N ASP A 504 -10.89 12.95 -15.84
CA ASP A 504 -10.37 12.15 -14.72
C ASP A 504 -11.16 12.35 -13.42
N HIS A 505 -11.91 13.44 -13.28
CA HIS A 505 -12.78 13.71 -12.14
C HIS A 505 -13.90 14.69 -12.46
N VAL A 506 -14.86 14.77 -11.54
CA VAL A 506 -15.92 15.80 -11.51
C VAL A 506 -16.17 16.21 -10.07
N TRP A 507 -16.40 17.50 -9.84
CA TRP A 507 -16.92 18.00 -8.57
C TRP A 507 -18.44 18.05 -8.62
N LEU A 508 -19.07 17.67 -7.52
CA LEU A 508 -20.51 17.72 -7.35
C LEU A 508 -20.83 18.68 -6.21
N ARG A 509 -21.88 19.47 -6.40
CA ARG A 509 -22.51 20.23 -5.33
C ARG A 509 -23.94 19.71 -5.19
N SER A 510 -24.18 19.03 -4.08
CA SER A 510 -25.48 18.48 -3.73
C SER A 510 -26.10 19.36 -2.66
N GLY A 511 -27.35 19.81 -2.89
CA GLY A 511 -28.08 20.64 -1.94
C GLY A 511 -29.54 20.21 -1.81
N VAL A 512 -30.10 20.31 -0.62
CA VAL A 512 -31.53 20.04 -0.34
C VAL A 512 -32.03 20.91 0.81
N GLU A 513 -33.32 21.21 0.82
CA GLU A 513 -34.00 21.83 1.95
C GLU A 513 -34.81 20.79 2.72
N VAL A 514 -34.64 20.77 4.05
CA VAL A 514 -35.28 19.85 4.99
C VAL A 514 -36.11 20.63 5.98
N PHE A 515 -37.35 20.21 6.20
CA PHE A 515 -38.23 20.74 7.24
C PHE A 515 -38.39 19.72 8.35
N LEU A 516 -38.06 20.14 9.58
CA LEU A 516 -38.30 19.37 10.80
C LEU A 516 -39.58 19.89 11.48
N PRO A 517 -40.65 19.08 11.61
CA PRO A 517 -41.88 19.53 12.27
C PRO A 517 -41.69 19.93 13.75
N GLU A 518 -42.64 20.70 14.28
CA GLU A 518 -42.72 20.94 15.73
C GLU A 518 -42.83 19.60 16.48
N GLY A 519 -42.08 19.47 17.58
CA GLY A 519 -42.01 18.23 18.35
C GLY A 519 -41.14 17.13 17.75
N TYR A 520 -40.44 17.37 16.63
CA TYR A 520 -39.51 16.40 16.06
C TYR A 520 -38.38 16.05 17.05
N SER A 521 -38.27 14.77 17.38
CA SER A 521 -37.19 14.17 18.16
C SER A 521 -36.55 13.03 17.39
N GLY A 522 -35.23 13.07 17.21
CA GLY A 522 -34.48 12.04 16.50
C GLY A 522 -33.31 12.62 15.70
N ALA A 523 -32.53 11.76 15.04
CA ALA A 523 -31.46 12.19 14.16
C ALA A 523 -32.03 12.90 12.92
N PRO A 524 -31.55 14.07 12.51
CA PRO A 524 -32.01 14.73 11.29
C PRO A 524 -31.73 13.85 10.05
N PRO A 525 -32.51 14.01 8.97
CA PRO A 525 -32.27 13.28 7.73
C PRO A 525 -30.92 13.69 7.11
N LEU A 526 -30.35 12.76 6.35
CA LEU A 526 -29.02 12.87 5.77
C LEU A 526 -29.10 13.07 4.27
N LEU A 527 -28.38 14.05 3.73
CA LEU A 527 -28.13 14.16 2.29
C LEU A 527 -26.92 13.31 1.94
N VAL A 528 -27.15 12.24 1.18
CA VAL A 528 -26.16 11.23 0.86
C VAL A 528 -25.67 11.38 -0.57
N THR A 529 -24.36 11.31 -0.77
CA THR A 529 -23.70 11.20 -2.07
C THR A 529 -22.71 10.03 -2.01
N ALA A 530 -22.86 9.06 -2.91
CA ALA A 530 -21.97 7.89 -2.96
C ALA A 530 -21.83 7.34 -4.37
N PHE A 531 -20.66 6.75 -4.66
CA PHE A 531 -20.48 5.94 -5.86
C PHE A 531 -20.76 4.47 -5.57
N HIS A 532 -21.21 3.72 -6.57
CA HIS A 532 -21.52 2.30 -6.42
C HIS A 532 -20.76 1.46 -7.43
N TYR A 533 -20.13 0.40 -6.94
CA TYR A 533 -19.47 -0.63 -7.75
C TYR A 533 -20.16 -1.97 -7.46
N ASN A 534 -20.69 -2.62 -8.50
CA ASN A 534 -21.48 -3.87 -8.37
C ASN A 534 -22.61 -3.77 -7.31
N GLY A 535 -23.27 -2.62 -7.25
CA GLY A 535 -24.37 -2.37 -6.29
C GLY A 535 -23.94 -2.02 -4.88
N GLN A 536 -22.65 -2.06 -4.54
CA GLN A 536 -22.14 -1.69 -3.21
C GLN A 536 -21.59 -0.27 -3.21
N ALA A 537 -21.95 0.52 -2.18
CA ALA A 537 -21.53 1.90 -2.03
C ALA A 537 -20.06 2.01 -1.62
N TYR A 538 -19.34 2.96 -2.22
CA TYR A 538 -17.99 3.36 -1.85
C TYR A 538 -17.81 4.88 -2.01
N LYS A 539 -16.83 5.44 -1.30
CA LYS A 539 -16.72 6.89 -1.05
C LYS A 539 -18.08 7.47 -0.59
N TYR A 540 -18.69 6.83 0.39
CA TYR A 540 -19.96 7.29 0.97
C TYR A 540 -19.73 8.58 1.76
N ARG A 541 -20.49 9.62 1.45
CA ARG A 541 -20.55 10.87 2.20
C ARG A 541 -22.00 11.18 2.53
N ALA A 542 -22.24 11.57 3.77
CA ALA A 542 -23.56 11.94 4.25
C ALA A 542 -23.40 13.13 5.19
N GLU A 543 -24.17 14.18 4.92
CA GLU A 543 -24.19 15.37 5.76
C GLU A 543 -25.61 15.56 6.29
N ALA A 544 -25.68 15.98 7.56
CA ALA A 544 -26.91 16.35 8.23
C ALA A 544 -27.13 17.86 8.15
N ILE A 545 -28.21 18.33 8.78
CA ILE A 545 -28.37 19.76 9.05
C ILE A 545 -27.18 20.21 9.94
N PRO A 546 -26.45 21.27 9.57
CA PRO A 546 -25.30 21.73 10.34
C PRO A 546 -25.66 22.10 11.79
N GLU A 547 -24.75 21.84 12.72
CA GLU A 547 -24.87 22.27 14.11
C GLU A 547 -24.81 23.80 14.27
N PRO A 548 -25.41 24.38 15.33
CA PRO A 548 -26.10 23.72 16.46
C PRO A 548 -27.54 23.26 16.15
N ASP A 549 -28.13 22.50 17.08
CA ASP A 549 -29.44 21.83 16.97
C ASP A 549 -30.50 22.66 16.22
N PRO A 550 -30.99 22.18 15.05
CA PRO A 550 -31.81 22.98 14.16
C PRO A 550 -33.17 23.34 14.78
N ALA A 551 -33.61 24.58 14.57
CA ALA A 551 -34.93 25.04 14.99
C ALA A 551 -36.06 24.22 14.34
N ARG A 552 -37.05 23.78 15.11
CA ARG A 552 -38.20 23.04 14.58
C ARG A 552 -39.20 24.03 13.96
N GLY A 553 -40.04 23.54 13.07
CA GLY A 553 -41.02 24.36 12.35
C GLY A 553 -40.40 25.25 11.26
N MET A 554 -39.15 25.03 10.88
CA MET A 554 -38.43 25.81 9.86
C MET A 554 -37.73 24.91 8.84
N TRP A 555 -37.49 25.48 7.65
CA TRP A 555 -36.69 24.87 6.59
C TRP A 555 -35.21 25.12 6.83
N HIS A 556 -34.40 24.07 6.71
CA HIS A 556 -32.94 24.09 6.83
C HIS A 556 -32.31 23.62 5.54
N LYS A 557 -31.21 24.26 5.15
CA LYS A 557 -30.47 23.87 3.94
C LYS A 557 -29.29 22.98 4.32
N ILE A 558 -29.18 21.85 3.64
CA ILE A 558 -27.99 20.99 3.64
C ILE A 558 -27.33 21.16 2.28
N GLU A 559 -26.05 21.52 2.24
CA GLU A 559 -25.27 21.62 1.01
C GLU A 559 -23.81 21.28 1.27
N TYR A 560 -23.20 20.48 0.40
CA TYR A 560 -21.77 20.20 0.47
C TYR A 560 -21.17 19.87 -0.90
N TRP A 561 -19.85 19.96 -0.96
CA TRP A 561 -19.05 19.58 -2.12
C TRP A 561 -18.62 18.12 -2.01
N TYR A 562 -18.61 17.44 -3.15
CA TYR A 562 -18.18 16.06 -3.27
C TYR A 562 -17.32 15.91 -4.52
N LEU A 563 -16.09 15.43 -4.38
CA LEU A 563 -15.24 15.08 -5.51
C LEU A 563 -15.49 13.63 -5.92
N SER A 564 -15.58 13.33 -7.21
CA SER A 564 -15.68 11.94 -7.64
C SER A 564 -14.46 11.10 -7.18
N PRO A 565 -14.67 9.84 -6.76
CA PRO A 565 -13.54 8.96 -6.47
C PRO A 565 -12.74 8.65 -7.75
N GLU A 566 -11.63 7.95 -7.61
CA GLU A 566 -11.08 7.20 -8.74
C GLU A 566 -11.96 5.99 -8.97
N VAL A 567 -12.87 6.10 -9.94
CA VAL A 567 -13.87 5.06 -10.18
C VAL A 567 -13.21 3.74 -10.59
N ARG A 568 -13.75 2.62 -10.10
CA ARG A 568 -13.29 1.27 -10.46
C ARG A 568 -13.49 1.01 -11.94
N THR A 569 -14.64 1.46 -12.45
CA THR A 569 -15.00 1.44 -13.86
C THR A 569 -15.77 2.72 -14.21
N ASN A 570 -15.81 3.07 -15.49
CA ASN A 570 -16.65 4.17 -15.98
C ASN A 570 -18.16 3.86 -15.92
N HIS A 571 -18.55 2.64 -15.53
CA HIS A 571 -19.92 2.23 -15.29
C HIS A 571 -20.33 2.35 -13.82
N ASP A 572 -19.43 2.80 -12.94
CA ASP A 572 -19.77 3.03 -11.53
C ASP A 572 -20.81 4.16 -11.45
N ASN A 573 -21.85 3.96 -10.65
CA ASN A 573 -22.97 4.90 -10.57
C ASN A 573 -22.80 5.87 -9.42
N LEU A 574 -22.93 7.16 -9.70
CA LEU A 574 -23.26 8.16 -8.71
C LEU A 574 -24.71 7.96 -8.27
N LYS A 575 -24.91 7.90 -6.96
CA LYS A 575 -26.25 8.04 -6.36
C LYS A 575 -26.24 9.19 -5.37
N VAL A 576 -27.23 10.07 -5.51
CA VAL A 576 -27.53 11.10 -4.51
C VAL A 576 -28.96 10.89 -4.06
N TYR A 577 -29.20 10.93 -2.74
CA TYR A 577 -30.53 10.76 -2.16
C TYR A 577 -30.58 11.36 -0.76
N VAL A 578 -31.79 11.62 -0.27
CA VAL A 578 -32.00 11.94 1.15
C VAL A 578 -32.46 10.67 1.87
N TRP A 579 -31.86 10.40 3.02
CA TRP A 579 -32.23 9.28 3.87
C TRP A 579 -32.69 9.77 5.24
N HIS A 580 -33.87 9.32 5.64
CA HIS A 580 -34.44 9.56 6.95
C HIS A 580 -34.53 8.25 7.74
N SER A 581 -33.89 8.20 8.91
CA SER A 581 -33.92 7.03 9.79
C SER A 581 -34.84 7.19 11.01
N GLY A 582 -35.46 8.36 11.18
CA GLY A 582 -36.32 8.67 12.32
C GLY A 582 -37.76 8.17 12.17
N GLU A 583 -38.45 8.03 13.30
CA GLU A 583 -39.86 7.58 13.33
C GLU A 583 -40.85 8.70 12.96
N THR A 584 -40.51 9.94 13.28
CA THR A 584 -41.36 11.09 12.98
C THR A 584 -41.16 11.54 11.54
N PRO A 585 -42.23 11.77 10.75
CA PRO A 585 -42.07 12.21 9.37
C PRO A 585 -41.36 13.56 9.23
N VAL A 586 -40.58 13.71 8.18
CA VAL A 586 -39.92 14.97 7.79
C VAL A 586 -40.27 15.30 6.35
N PHE A 587 -40.07 16.55 5.94
CA PHE A 587 -40.36 16.98 4.57
C PHE A 587 -39.10 17.50 3.90
N VAL A 588 -38.90 17.17 2.63
CA VAL A 588 -37.75 17.61 1.86
C VAL A 588 -38.17 18.19 0.52
N ARG A 589 -37.45 19.21 0.05
CA ARG A 589 -37.71 19.86 -1.23
C ARG A 589 -36.42 20.43 -1.84
N ASN A 590 -36.51 20.88 -3.09
CA ASN A 590 -35.44 21.58 -3.78
C ASN A 590 -34.11 20.77 -3.78
N LEU A 591 -34.20 19.44 -3.92
CA LEU A 591 -33.03 18.59 -4.11
C LEU A 591 -32.42 18.92 -5.46
N ARG A 592 -31.22 19.49 -5.44
CA ARG A 592 -30.47 19.95 -6.59
C ARG A 592 -29.07 19.37 -6.55
N VAL A 593 -28.64 18.84 -7.69
CA VAL A 593 -27.27 18.34 -7.88
C VAL A 593 -26.68 19.01 -9.10
N GLU A 594 -25.53 19.65 -8.89
CA GLU A 594 -24.76 20.31 -9.92
C GLU A 594 -23.45 19.57 -10.12
N LYS A 595 -23.04 19.40 -11.37
CA LYS A 595 -21.70 18.92 -11.72
C LYS A 595 -20.81 20.09 -12.16
N PHE A 596 -19.54 20.01 -11.81
CA PHE A 596 -18.50 20.95 -12.14
C PHE A 596 -17.35 20.18 -12.81
N GLU A 597 -17.24 20.29 -14.14
CA GLU A 597 -16.20 19.65 -14.94
C GLU A 597 -15.08 20.62 -15.27
N LEU A 598 -13.84 20.11 -15.40
CA LEU A 598 -12.70 20.92 -15.85
C LEU A 598 -12.99 21.56 -17.22
N LYS A 599 -12.71 22.85 -17.34
CA LYS A 599 -12.74 23.56 -18.61
C LYS A 599 -11.72 22.93 -19.57
N ASN A 600 -12.03 22.91 -20.87
CA ASN A 600 -11.03 22.55 -21.88
C ASN A 600 -10.04 23.71 -21.96
N GLU A 601 -8.79 23.48 -21.49
CA GLU A 601 -7.66 24.39 -21.70
C GLU A 601 -7.11 24.29 -23.13
#